data_AF-A0A7X3XC40-F1
#
_entry.id   AF-A0A7X3XC40-F1
#
_cell.length_a   1.000
_cell.length_b   1.000
_cell.length_c   1.000
_cell.angle_alpha   90.00
_cell.angle_beta   90.00
_cell.angle_gamma   90.00
#
_symmetry.space_group_name_H-M   'P 1'
#
loop_
_entity.id
_entity.type
_entity.pdbx_description
1 polymer ?
#
loop_
_entity_poly.entity_id
_entity_poly.type
_entity_poly.pdbx_seq_one_letter_code
_entity_poly.pdbx_strand_id
1 'polypeptide(L)'
;MADLFMGLTSLAWGLAGLTVAIVPALALVWARRILLDPWPRFWFGQTILLIGLLLMIGTTGLTGFWVWAVCGALAAIKACLLLGAPASWRERTLRWLGTWPPWLYRVGGMIDLVFAVCLAADLILHG
;
A
#
# COMPACT_ATOMS: atom_id res chain seq x y z
N MET A 1 -14.90 7.20 -14.92
CA MET A 1 -13.43 7.16 -15.18
C MET A 1 -12.65 6.96 -13.90
N ALA A 2 -12.97 7.71 -12.82
CA ALA A 2 -12.43 7.47 -11.49
C ALA A 2 -12.67 6.03 -10.99
N ASP A 3 -13.84 5.46 -11.30
CA ASP A 3 -14.24 4.11 -10.85
C ASP A 3 -13.34 3.02 -11.42
N LEU A 4 -12.91 3.16 -12.68
CA LEU A 4 -11.95 2.25 -13.31
C LEU A 4 -10.59 2.28 -12.59
N PHE A 5 -10.11 3.48 -12.25
CA PHE A 5 -8.85 3.63 -11.51
C PHE A 5 -8.97 3.07 -10.10
N MET A 6 -10.09 3.29 -9.42
CA MET A 6 -10.34 2.76 -8.07
C MET A 6 -10.46 1.24 -8.06
N GLY A 7 -11.12 0.65 -9.07
CA GLY A 7 -11.16 -0.80 -9.26
C GLY A 7 -9.78 -1.38 -9.52
N LEU A 8 -8.96 -0.72 -10.34
CA LEU A 8 -7.57 -1.13 -10.58
C LEU A 8 -6.70 -1.00 -9.33
N THR A 9 -6.92 0.06 -8.53
CA THR A 9 -6.27 0.23 -7.22
C THR A 9 -6.65 -0.90 -6.27
N SER A 10 -7.94 -1.25 -6.15
CA SER A 10 -8.39 -2.39 -5.34
C SER A 10 -7.72 -3.69 -5.78
N LEU A 11 -7.70 -3.96 -7.08
CA LEU A 11 -7.10 -5.19 -7.62
C LEU A 11 -5.58 -5.25 -7.37
N ALA A 12 -4.87 -4.14 -7.61
CA ALA A 12 -3.43 -4.05 -7.36
C ALA A 12 -3.11 -4.21 -5.85
N TRP A 13 -3.92 -3.61 -4.99
CA TRP A 13 -3.79 -3.73 -3.53
C TRP A 13 -4.06 -5.18 -3.07
N GLY A 14 -5.10 -5.82 -3.60
CA GLY A 14 -5.43 -7.21 -3.31
C GLY A 14 -4.32 -8.18 -3.75
N LEU A 15 -3.76 -8.00 -4.96
CA LEU A 15 -2.62 -8.79 -5.43
C LEU A 15 -1.37 -8.59 -4.57
N ALA A 16 -1.11 -7.36 -4.14
CA ALA A 16 -0.01 -7.06 -3.23
C ALA A 16 -0.21 -7.75 -1.87
N GLY A 17 -1.41 -7.64 -1.28
CA GLY A 17 -1.77 -8.31 -0.03
C GLY A 17 -1.63 -9.84 -0.12
N LEU A 18 -2.12 -10.42 -1.22
CA LEU A 18 -1.98 -11.86 -1.50
C LEU A 18 -0.51 -12.28 -1.59
N THR A 19 0.31 -11.49 -2.28
CA THR A 19 1.75 -11.78 -2.44
C THR A 19 2.45 -11.76 -1.09
N VAL A 20 2.16 -10.76 -0.24
CA VAL A 20 2.71 -10.66 1.11
C VAL A 20 2.24 -11.84 1.99
N ALA A 21 1.00 -12.29 1.81
CA ALA A 21 0.43 -13.40 2.58
C ALA A 21 0.99 -14.77 2.19
N ILE A 22 1.15 -15.04 0.90
CA ILE A 22 1.60 -16.36 0.41
C ILE A 22 3.12 -16.46 0.42
N VAL A 23 3.82 -15.42 -0.06
CA VAL A 23 5.27 -15.43 -0.29
C VAL A 23 5.95 -14.24 0.39
N PRO A 24 6.01 -14.22 1.74
CA PRO A 24 6.59 -13.09 2.49
C PRO A 24 8.07 -12.85 2.18
N ALA A 25 8.81 -13.89 1.81
CA ALA A 25 10.20 -13.78 1.37
C ALA A 25 10.35 -12.93 0.10
N LEU A 26 9.40 -13.05 -0.83
CA LEU A 26 9.38 -12.23 -2.04
C LEU A 26 9.13 -10.76 -1.68
N ALA A 27 8.15 -10.49 -0.80
CA ALA A 27 7.87 -9.14 -0.32
C ALA A 27 9.09 -8.47 0.33
N LEU A 28 9.91 -9.22 1.09
CA LEU A 28 11.16 -8.73 1.68
C LEU A 28 12.22 -8.37 0.62
N VAL A 29 12.36 -9.18 -0.43
CA VAL A 29 13.27 -8.87 -1.55
C VAL A 29 12.85 -7.58 -2.26
N TRP A 30 11.54 -7.44 -2.51
CA TRP A 30 10.98 -6.21 -3.09
C TRP A 30 11.20 -4.99 -2.18
N ALA A 31 10.94 -5.13 -0.87
CA ALA A 31 11.17 -4.07 0.10
C ALA A 31 12.64 -3.63 0.13
N ARG A 32 13.58 -4.59 0.05
CA ARG A 32 15.01 -4.29 -0.03
C ARG A 32 15.36 -3.48 -1.28
N ARG A 33 14.83 -3.89 -2.45
CA ARG A 33 15.04 -3.18 -3.71
C ARG A 33 14.49 -1.75 -3.66
N ILE A 34 13.26 -1.59 -3.18
CA ILE A 34 12.59 -0.28 -3.07
C ILE A 34 13.29 0.64 -2.06
N LEU A 35 13.80 0.11 -0.95
CA LEU A 35 14.42 0.95 0.08
C LEU A 35 15.87 1.34 -0.24
N LEU A 36 16.64 0.46 -0.89
CA LEU A 36 18.05 0.72 -1.17
C LEU A 36 18.26 1.45 -2.50
N ASP A 37 17.55 1.06 -3.56
CA ASP A 37 17.76 1.63 -4.88
C ASP A 37 17.02 2.97 -5.04
N PRO A 38 17.70 4.06 -5.44
CA PRO A 38 17.09 5.38 -5.51
C PRO A 38 15.98 5.49 -6.57
N TRP A 39 16.13 4.78 -7.70
CA TRP A 39 15.19 4.86 -8.82
C TRP A 39 13.86 4.13 -8.55
N PRO A 40 13.84 2.83 -8.16
CA PRO A 40 12.62 2.15 -7.74
C PRO A 40 11.92 2.86 -6.58
N ARG A 41 12.69 3.41 -5.63
CA ARG A 41 12.14 4.18 -4.50
C ARG A 41 11.34 5.39 -4.94
N PHE A 42 11.89 6.17 -5.88
CA PHE A 42 11.23 7.36 -6.40
C PHE A 42 9.88 7.00 -7.03
N TRP A 43 9.89 6.07 -7.99
CA TRP A 43 8.68 5.66 -8.69
C TRP A 43 7.65 5.01 -7.76
N PHE A 44 8.08 4.12 -6.87
CA PHE A 44 7.18 3.49 -5.92
C PHE A 44 6.56 4.51 -4.95
N GLY A 45 7.34 5.48 -4.48
CA GLY A 45 6.84 6.59 -3.67
C GLY A 45 5.80 7.43 -4.41
N GLN A 46 6.06 7.80 -5.67
CA GLN A 46 5.10 8.53 -6.51
C GLN A 46 3.82 7.74 -6.73
N THR A 47 3.90 6.43 -7.00
CA THR A 47 2.73 5.57 -7.17
C THR A 47 1.89 5.50 -5.89
N ILE A 48 2.51 5.33 -4.72
CA ILE A 48 1.78 5.31 -3.44
C ILE A 48 1.12 6.67 -3.19
N LEU A 49 1.82 7.77 -3.47
CA LEU A 49 1.29 9.12 -3.27
C LEU A 49 0.08 9.38 -4.17
N LEU A 50 0.17 8.99 -5.44
CA LEU A 50 -0.94 9.07 -6.39
C LEU A 50 -2.14 8.24 -5.95
N ILE A 51 -1.91 6.98 -5.53
CA ILE A 51 -2.97 6.11 -5.01
C ILE A 51 -3.60 6.71 -3.75
N GLY A 52 -2.81 7.27 -2.84
CA GLY A 52 -3.30 7.91 -1.63
C GLY A 52 -4.20 9.10 -1.92
N LEU A 53 -3.82 9.95 -2.87
CA LEU A 53 -4.65 11.08 -3.33
C LEU A 53 -5.93 10.58 -4.01
N LEU A 54 -5.82 9.55 -4.84
CA LEU A 54 -6.98 8.94 -5.50
C LEU A 54 -7.97 8.36 -4.47
N LEU A 55 -7.47 7.71 -3.42
CA LEU A 55 -8.29 7.23 -2.31
C LEU A 55 -8.98 8.38 -1.56
N MET A 56 -8.29 9.50 -1.32
CA MET A 56 -8.89 10.64 -0.62
C MET A 56 -9.96 11.36 -1.44
N ILE A 57 -9.74 11.54 -2.75
CA ILE A 57 -10.63 12.35 -3.60
C ILE A 57 -11.68 11.47 -4.28
N GLY A 58 -11.28 10.30 -4.76
CA GLY A 58 -12.09 9.37 -5.54
C GLY A 58 -13.10 8.56 -4.72
N THR A 59 -13.04 8.61 -3.38
CA THR A 59 -14.02 7.93 -2.50
C THR A 59 -15.03 8.90 -1.86
N THR A 60 -15.04 10.17 -2.25
CA THR A 60 -15.92 11.19 -1.66
C THR A 60 -17.42 10.87 -1.75
N GLY A 61 -17.83 10.07 -2.74
CA GLY A 61 -19.21 9.57 -2.88
C GLY A 61 -19.51 8.23 -2.18
N LEU A 62 -18.50 7.58 -1.59
CA LEU A 62 -18.65 6.26 -0.97
C LEU A 62 -19.07 6.35 0.49
N THR A 63 -19.84 5.37 0.96
CA THR A 63 -20.28 5.30 2.36
C THR A 63 -19.12 5.18 3.35
N GLY A 64 -18.04 4.50 2.94
CA GLY A 64 -16.81 4.34 3.71
C GLY A 64 -15.81 5.50 3.59
N PHE A 65 -16.19 6.66 3.05
CA PHE A 65 -15.28 7.77 2.73
C PHE A 65 -14.21 8.04 3.79
N TRP A 66 -14.59 8.18 5.07
CA TRP A 66 -13.63 8.49 6.13
C TRP A 66 -12.55 7.42 6.31
N VAL A 67 -12.89 6.14 6.13
CA VAL A 67 -11.92 5.04 6.19
C VAL A 67 -10.93 5.17 5.05
N TRP A 68 -11.43 5.40 3.83
CA TRP A 68 -10.59 5.53 2.64
C TRP A 68 -9.74 6.79 2.65
N ALA A 69 -10.28 7.91 3.16
CA ALA A 69 -9.54 9.15 3.35
C ALA A 69 -8.39 8.97 4.35
N VAL A 70 -8.61 8.28 5.47
CA VAL A 70 -7.55 7.95 6.44
C VAL A 70 -6.51 7.02 5.82
N CYS A 71 -6.92 5.97 5.11
CA CYS A 71 -6.01 5.09 4.38
C CYS A 71 -5.18 5.86 3.35
N GLY A 72 -5.80 6.77 2.60
CA GLY A 72 -5.12 7.63 1.63
C GLY A 72 -4.14 8.61 2.28
N ALA A 73 -4.50 9.20 3.42
CA ALA A 73 -3.59 10.05 4.21
C ALA A 73 -2.35 9.25 4.67
N LEU A 74 -2.57 8.07 5.24
CA LEU A 74 -1.49 7.20 5.71
C LEU A 74 -0.57 6.77 4.55
N ALA A 75 -1.14 6.46 3.39
CA ALA A 75 -0.37 6.15 2.18
C ALA A 75 0.49 7.35 1.75
N ALA A 76 -0.08 8.55 1.68
CA ALA A 76 0.65 9.76 1.31
C ALA A 76 1.77 10.09 2.31
N ILE A 77 1.51 10.03 3.62
CA ILE A 77 2.51 10.22 4.67
C ILE A 77 3.64 9.19 4.51
N LYS A 78 3.30 7.91 4.30
CA LYS A 78 4.27 6.84 4.11
C LYS A 78 5.13 7.08 2.86
N ALA A 79 4.54 7.54 1.75
CA ALA A 79 5.28 7.89 0.54
C ALA A 79 6.27 9.04 0.78
N CYS A 80 5.83 10.11 1.45
CA CYS A 80 6.68 11.24 1.81
C CYS A 80 7.85 10.80 2.70
N LEU A 81 7.59 9.97 3.72
CA LEU A 81 8.63 9.41 4.58
C LEU A 81 9.60 8.53 3.78
N LEU A 82 9.12 7.70 2.85
CA LEU A 82 9.96 6.84 2.03
C LEU A 82 10.92 7.63 1.13
N LEU A 83 10.42 8.71 0.53
CA LEU A 83 11.19 9.59 -0.34
C LEU A 83 12.20 10.44 0.44
N GLY A 84 11.82 10.94 1.62
CA GLY A 84 12.65 11.81 2.46
C GLY A 84 13.59 11.08 3.43
N ALA A 85 13.44 9.77 3.65
CA ALA A 85 14.22 9.05 4.66
C ALA A 85 15.73 8.99 4.34
N PRO A 86 16.60 9.28 5.33
CA PRO A 86 18.04 9.09 5.19
C PRO A 86 18.38 7.60 5.07
N ALA A 87 19.52 7.28 4.44
CA ALA A 87 19.95 5.88 4.22
C ALA A 87 20.02 5.05 5.51
N SER A 88 20.50 5.65 6.60
CA SER A 88 20.59 5.00 7.93
C SER A 88 19.23 4.53 8.46
N TRP A 89 18.17 5.31 8.25
CA TRP A 89 16.81 4.91 8.61
C TRP A 89 16.31 3.75 7.76
N ARG A 90 16.57 3.78 6.45
CA ARG A 90 16.11 2.75 5.50
C ARG A 90 16.75 1.40 5.81
N GLU A 91 18.04 1.38 6.11
CA GLU A 91 18.76 0.17 6.53
C GLU A 91 18.29 -0.34 7.89
N ARG A 92 17.97 0.55 8.84
CA ARG A 92 17.41 0.16 10.15
C ARG A 92 16.03 -0.47 10.00
N THR A 93 15.17 0.11 9.17
CA THR A 93 13.84 -0.42 8.86
C THR A 93 13.93 -1.78 8.17
N LEU A 94 14.85 -1.96 7.22
CA LEU A 94 15.08 -3.27 6.59
C LEU A 94 15.54 -4.33 7.59
N ARG A 95 16.46 -3.99 8.49
CA ARG A 95 16.90 -4.92 9.55
C ARG A 95 15.74 -5.29 10.47
N TRP A 96 14.93 -4.31 10.86
CA TRP A 96 13.78 -4.55 11.72
C TRP A 96 12.72 -5.42 11.03
N LEU A 97 12.40 -5.15 9.76
CA LEU A 97 11.56 -6.02 8.94
C LEU A 97 12.15 -7.44 8.90
N GLY A 98 13.45 -7.59 8.61
CA GLY A 98 14.10 -8.91 8.56
C GLY A 98 13.99 -9.73 9.85
N THR A 99 13.72 -9.11 11.01
CA THR A 99 13.50 -9.81 12.29
C THR A 99 12.06 -10.24 12.54
N TRP A 100 11.10 -9.80 11.72
CA TRP A 100 9.70 -10.13 11.93
C TRP A 100 9.42 -11.60 11.61
N PRO A 101 8.65 -12.29 12.48
CA PRO A 101 8.22 -13.65 12.17
C PRO A 101 7.32 -13.68 10.92
N PRO A 102 7.39 -14.76 10.11
CA PRO A 102 6.63 -14.88 8.86
C PRO A 102 5.13 -14.66 8.99
N TRP A 103 4.54 -15.04 10.13
CA TRP A 103 3.09 -14.90 10.36
C TRP A 103 2.63 -13.44 10.41
N LEU A 104 3.48 -12.49 10.84
CA LEU A 104 3.12 -11.06 10.84
C LEU A 104 2.90 -10.53 9.43
N TYR A 105 3.74 -10.96 8.49
CA TYR A 105 3.55 -10.65 7.07
C TYR A 105 2.23 -11.22 6.57
N ARG A 106 1.90 -12.46 6.95
CA ARG A 106 0.63 -13.08 6.57
C ARG A 106 -0.58 -12.30 7.06
N VAL A 107 -0.56 -11.88 8.32
CA VAL A 107 -1.61 -11.06 8.91
C VAL A 107 -1.72 -9.72 8.16
N GLY A 108 -0.59 -9.06 7.89
CA GLY A 108 -0.57 -7.81 7.11
C GLY A 108 -1.18 -7.98 5.72
N GLY A 109 -0.78 -9.03 5.00
CA GLY A 109 -1.32 -9.34 3.67
C GLY A 109 -2.82 -9.69 3.68
N MET A 110 -3.31 -10.34 4.74
CA MET A 110 -4.74 -10.60 4.92
C MET A 110 -5.53 -9.32 5.20
N ILE A 111 -4.98 -8.41 6.00
CA ILE A 111 -5.59 -7.09 6.24
C ILE A 111 -5.68 -6.31 4.91
N ASP A 112 -4.61 -6.30 4.12
CA ASP A 112 -4.59 -5.67 2.79
C ASP A 112 -5.64 -6.28 1.84
N LEU A 113 -5.82 -7.61 1.87
CA LEU A 113 -6.86 -8.29 1.10
C LEU A 113 -8.28 -7.88 1.53
N VAL A 114 -8.53 -7.79 2.84
CA VAL A 114 -9.82 -7.34 3.37
C VAL A 114 -10.11 -5.91 2.91
N PHE A 115 -9.12 -5.00 3.00
CA PHE A 115 -9.30 -3.64 2.48
C PHE A 115 -9.55 -3.60 0.98
N ALA A 116 -8.86 -4.42 0.19
CA ALA A 116 -9.09 -4.50 -1.25
C ALA A 116 -10.54 -4.94 -1.57
N VAL A 117 -11.05 -5.98 -0.87
CA VAL A 117 -12.42 -6.46 -1.03
C VAL A 117 -13.44 -5.42 -0.57
N CYS A 118 -13.22 -4.79 0.58
CA CYS A 118 -14.11 -3.73 1.06
C CYS A 118 -14.15 -2.55 0.08
N LEU A 119 -13.01 -2.17 -0.51
CA LEU A 119 -12.97 -1.08 -1.50
C LEU A 119 -13.71 -1.46 -2.78
N ALA A 120 -13.55 -2.70 -3.26
CA ALA A 120 -14.29 -3.19 -4.41
C ALA A 120 -15.80 -3.26 -4.14
N ALA A 121 -16.20 -3.73 -2.95
CA ALA A 121 -17.60 -3.82 -2.56
C ALA A 121 -18.25 -2.42 -2.45
N ASP A 122 -17.58 -1.47 -1.82
CA ASP A 122 -18.08 -0.09 -1.69
C ASP A 122 -18.20 0.57 -3.08
N LEU A 123 -17.24 0.32 -3.98
CA LEU A 123 -17.30 0.77 -5.37
C LEU A 123 -18.47 0.15 -6.16
N ILE A 124 -18.74 -1.15 -5.99
CA ILE A 124 -19.83 -1.83 -6.71
C ILE A 124 -21.22 -1.42 -6.18
N LEU A 125 -21.32 -1.19 -4.87
CA LEU A 125 -22.59 -0.89 -4.22
C LEU A 125 -22.98 0.60 -4.29
N HIS A 126 -21.99 1.50 -4.38
CA HIS A 126 -22.21 2.95 -4.26
C HIS A 126 -21.51 3.81 -5.33
N GLY A 127 -20.72 3.21 -6.23
CA GLY A 127 -20.11 3.90 -7.39
C GLY A 127 -20.95 3.76 -8.65
#